data_AF-A0A5C8HSF9-F1
#
_entry.id   AF-A0A5C8HSF9-F1
#
_cell.length_a   1.000
_cell.length_b   1.000
_cell.length_c   1.000
_cell.angle_alpha   90.00
_cell.angle_beta   90.00
_cell.angle_gamma   90.00
#
_symmetry.space_group_name_H-M   'P 1'
#
loop_
_entity.id
_entity.type
_entity.pdbx_description
1 polymer ?
#
loop_
_entity_poly.entity_id
_entity_poly.type
_entity_poly.pdbx_seq_one_letter_code
_entity_poly.pdbx_strand_id
1 'polypeptide(L)' 'MAIDASRPATAAHAVIADATDPARRKDVLFRKRRAAGEEMSSWWPVAAFVFVTICVVSLLSFIPG' A
#
# COMPACT_ATOMS: atom_id res chain seq x y z
N MET A 1 44.78 -1.95 -40.10
CA MET A 1 44.39 -0.83 -39.22
C MET A 1 42.96 -1.08 -38.77
N ALA A 2 42.77 -1.63 -37.58
CA ALA A 2 41.46 -1.73 -36.94
C ALA A 2 41.67 -1.35 -35.48
N ILE A 3 41.18 -0.17 -35.11
CA ILE A 3 41.14 0.29 -33.72
C ILE A 3 39.95 -0.41 -33.06
N ASP A 4 40.23 -1.38 -32.19
CA ASP A 4 39.20 -2.00 -31.38
C ASP A 4 38.72 -0.96 -30.36
N ALA A 5 37.54 -0.37 -30.60
CA ALA A 5 36.96 0.68 -29.78
C ALA A 5 36.28 0.07 -28.54
N SER A 6 37.03 -0.71 -27.75
CA SER A 6 36.59 -1.14 -26.42
C SER A 6 36.67 0.07 -25.49
N ARG A 7 35.56 0.81 -25.38
CA ARG A 7 35.41 1.90 -24.43
C ARG A 7 35.57 1.34 -23.02
N PRO A 8 36.34 1.97 -22.12
CA PRO A 8 36.50 1.48 -20.76
C PRO A 8 35.13 1.47 -20.07
N ALA A 9 34.64 0.27 -19.74
CA ALA A 9 33.47 0.10 -18.90
C ALA A 9 33.82 0.62 -17.50
N THR A 10 33.55 1.90 -17.27
CA THR A 10 33.78 2.58 -15.99
C THR A 10 32.93 1.89 -14.92
N ALA A 11 33.48 1.69 -13.71
CA ALA A 11 32.79 1.03 -12.60
C ALA A 11 31.39 1.61 -12.29
N ALA A 12 31.16 2.88 -12.62
CA ALA A 12 29.84 3.51 -12.58
C ALA A 12 28.77 2.78 -13.42
N HIS A 13 29.12 2.22 -14.58
CA HIS A 13 28.21 1.43 -15.41
C HIS A 13 27.91 0.05 -14.80
N ALA A 14 28.84 -0.56 -14.06
CA ALA A 14 28.58 -1.81 -13.36
C ALA A 14 27.57 -1.62 -12.21
N VAL A 15 27.63 -0.47 -11.52
CA VAL A 15 26.64 -0.09 -10.49
C VAL A 15 25.27 0.17 -11.10
N ILE A 16 25.18 0.76 -12.30
CA ILE A 16 23.90 1.00 -13.00
C ILE A 16 23.31 -0.33 -13.53
N ALA A 17 24.15 -1.28 -13.93
CA ALA A 17 23.70 -2.60 -14.39
C ALA A 17 23.15 -3.48 -13.26
N ASP A 18 23.69 -3.35 -12.04
CA ASP A 18 23.23 -4.04 -10.83
C ASP A 18 22.17 -3.25 -10.05
N ALA A 19 21.97 -1.96 -10.39
CA ALA A 19 20.92 -1.15 -9.81
C ALA A 19 19.55 -1.68 -10.26
N THR A 20 18.95 -2.51 -9.41
CA THR A 20 17.52 -2.80 -9.47
C THR A 20 16.77 -1.50 -9.24
N ASP A 21 16.45 -0.79 -10.33
CA ASP A 21 15.73 0.47 -10.30
C ASP A 21 14.43 0.28 -9.51
N PRO A 22 14.28 0.94 -8.33
CA PRO A 22 13.07 0.81 -7.53
C PRO A 22 11.81 1.24 -8.28
N ALA A 23 11.93 2.08 -9.32
CA ALA A 23 10.81 2.49 -10.17
C ALA A 23 10.42 1.44 -11.22
N ARG A 24 11.29 0.46 -11.54
CA ARG A 24 10.98 -0.67 -12.45
C ARG A 24 10.26 -1.83 -11.77
N ARG A 25 10.02 -1.72 -10.46
CA ARG A 25 9.24 -2.68 -9.70
C ARG A 25 7.80 -2.72 -10.21
N LYS A 26 7.37 -3.90 -10.70
CA LYS A 26 6.03 -4.11 -11.29
C LYS A 26 4.91 -3.77 -10.30
N ASP A 27 5.14 -4.02 -9.01
CA ASP A 27 4.26 -3.65 -7.91
C ASP A 27 4.11 -2.12 -7.76
N VAL A 28 5.15 -1.33 -8.03
CA VAL A 28 5.10 0.14 -7.92
C VAL A 28 4.24 0.77 -9.02
N LEU A 29 4.23 0.19 -10.24
CA LEU A 29 3.43 0.69 -11.36
C LEU A 29 1.92 0.63 -11.09
N PHE A 30 1.48 -0.37 -10.31
CA PHE A 30 0.06 -0.61 -10.03
C PHE A 30 -0.34 -0.31 -8.59
N ARG A 31 0.61 -0.07 -7.69
CA ARG A 31 0.31 0.31 -6.30
C ARG A 31 -0.29 1.72 -6.27
N LYS A 32 -1.61 1.78 -6.14
CA LYS A 32 -2.35 3.00 -5.81
C LYS A 32 -1.75 3.62 -4.53
N ARG A 33 -1.12 4.78 -4.65
CA ARG A 33 -0.72 5.57 -3.48
C ARG A 33 -1.98 6.17 -2.90
N ARG A 34 -2.39 5.72 -1.70
CA ARG A 34 -3.37 6.44 -0.88
C ARG A 34 -2.81 7.83 -0.60
N ALA A 35 -3.67 8.85 -0.55
CA ALA A 35 -3.23 10.18 -0.19
C ALA A 35 -2.64 10.15 1.23
N ALA A 36 -1.60 10.94 1.48
CA ALA A 36 -1.08 11.10 2.83
C ALA A 36 -2.21 11.68 3.72
N GLY A 37 -2.47 11.04 4.87
CA GLY A 37 -3.57 11.41 5.77
C GLY A 37 -4.93 10.75 5.48
N GLU A 38 -5.02 9.83 4.51
CA GLU A 38 -6.24 9.06 4.27
C GLU A 38 -6.36 7.89 5.26
N GLU A 39 -6.72 8.22 6.49
CA GLU A 39 -6.97 7.24 7.55
C GLU A 39 -8.48 6.96 7.69
N MET A 40 -8.81 5.70 8.00
CA MET A 40 -10.19 5.33 8.31
C MET A 40 -10.60 6.04 9.61
N SER A 41 -11.78 6.69 9.60
CA SER A 41 -12.32 7.28 10.83
C SER A 41 -12.50 6.21 11.91
N SER A 42 -11.86 6.42 13.07
CA SER A 42 -11.99 5.52 14.23
C SER A 42 -13.41 5.53 14.82
N TRP A 43 -14.24 6.52 14.52
CA TRP A 43 -15.63 6.58 14.98
C TRP A 43 -16.54 5.56 14.26
N TRP A 44 -16.15 5.08 13.08
CA TRP A 44 -16.95 4.12 12.32
C TRP A 44 -17.11 2.76 13.02
N PRO A 45 -16.03 2.09 13.48
CA PRO A 45 -16.19 0.86 14.26
C PRO A 45 -16.92 1.10 15.60
N VAL A 46 -16.73 2.26 16.23
CA VAL A 46 -17.43 2.61 17.49
C VAL A 46 -18.94 2.72 17.26
N ALA A 47 -19.36 3.45 16.23
CA ALA A 47 -20.77 3.60 15.88
C ALA A 47 -21.41 2.25 15.51
N ALA A 48 -20.71 1.41 14.74
CA ALA A 48 -21.18 0.08 14.39
C ALA A 48 -21.40 -0.80 15.63
N PHE A 49 -20.45 -0.78 16.57
CA PHE A 49 -20.59 -1.52 17.84
C PHE A 49 -21.81 -1.05 18.62
N VAL A 50 -21.94 0.26 18.86
CA VAL A 50 -23.05 0.84 19.63
C VAL A 50 -24.40 0.52 18.96
N PHE A 51 -24.50 0.64 17.64
CA PHE A 51 -25.72 0.33 16.89
C PHE A 51 -26.14 -1.13 17.05
N VAL A 52 -25.21 -2.07 16.86
CA VAL A 52 -25.51 -3.51 17.00
C VAL A 52 -25.94 -3.84 18.43
N THR A 53 -25.25 -3.30 19.44
CA THR A 53 -25.62 -3.50 20.84
C THR A 53 -27.04 -3.00 21.12
N ILE A 54 -27.37 -1.77 20.69
CA ILE A 54 -28.72 -1.22 20.87
C ILE A 54 -29.76 -2.07 20.16
N CYS A 55 -29.48 -2.51 18.93
CA CYS A 55 -30.39 -3.38 18.18
C CYS A 55 -30.68 -4.69 18.93
N VAL A 56 -29.64 -5.39 19.41
CA VAL A 56 -29.80 -6.64 20.15
C VAL A 56 -30.58 -6.42 21.45
N VAL A 57 -30.20 -5.42 22.25
CA VAL A 57 -30.88 -5.11 23.52
C VAL A 57 -32.34 -4.75 23.28
N SER A 58 -32.63 -3.93 22.27
CA SER A 58 -33.99 -3.54 21.92
C SER A 58 -34.82 -4.77 21.53
N LEU A 59 -34.27 -5.63 20.67
CA LEU A 59 -34.94 -6.83 20.21
C LEU A 59 -35.29 -7.78 21.36
N LEU A 60 -34.35 -7.98 22.29
CA LEU A 60 -34.57 -8.82 23.49
C LEU A 60 -35.55 -8.17 24.48
N SER A 61 -35.60 -6.84 24.53
CA SER A 61 -36.52 -6.10 25.41
C SER A 61 -37.98 -6.17 24.94
N PHE A 62 -38.23 -6.58 23.70
CA PHE A 62 -39.58 -6.87 23.20
C PHE A 62 -40.05 -8.29 23.50
N ILE A 63 -39.23 -9.12 24.19
CA ILE A 63 -39.66 -10.43 24.67
C ILE A 63 -40.34 -10.23 26.04
N PRO A 64 -41.67 -10.36 26.14
CA PRO A 64 -42.34 -10.34 27.43
C PRO A 64 -41.91 -11.57 28.25
N GLY A 65 -41.47 -11.33 29.48
CA GLY A 65 -41.15 -12.37 30.46
C GLY A 65 -42.37 -12.81 31.27
#